data_AF-A0A9P9G3A9-F1
#
_entry.id   AF-A0A9P9G3A9-F1
#
_cell.length_a   1.000
_cell.length_b   1.000
_cell.length_c   1.000
_cell.angle_alpha   90.00
_cell.angle_beta   90.00
_cell.angle_gamma   90.00
#
_symmetry.space_group_name_H-M   'P 1'
#
loop_
_entity.id
_entity.type
_entity.pdbx_description
1 polymer ?
#
loop_
_entity_poly.entity_id
_entity_poly.type
_entity_poly.pdbx_seq_one_letter_code
_entity_poly.pdbx_strand_id
1 'polypeptide(L)'
;MVDFALVLTPDKDLEALIDLIANSSPEATINHTVYFALKTRPSPVFIETKTASGNIESANVVDGVWTLMFAVDGEDNKIHIFDQDMRIGNSGTILGMYQLQAAFSVISAWIEGDFKMWITRILRTASI
;
A
#
# COMPACT_ATOMS: atom_id res chain seq x y z
N MET A 1 -12.61 -5.43 -0.45
CA MET A 1 -12.99 -4.09 -0.94
C MET A 1 -12.12 -3.09 -0.20
N VAL A 2 -11.37 -2.26 -0.93
CA VAL A 2 -10.47 -1.27 -0.31
C VAL A 2 -11.30 -0.12 0.27
N ASP A 3 -11.21 0.07 1.58
CA ASP A 3 -11.89 1.16 2.30
C ASP A 3 -10.98 2.38 2.46
N PHE A 4 -9.68 2.16 2.71
CA PHE A 4 -8.67 3.23 2.82
C PHE A 4 -7.34 2.81 2.15
N ALA A 5 -6.47 3.78 1.92
CA ALA A 5 -5.16 3.58 1.28
C ALA A 5 -4.12 4.52 1.90
N LEU A 6 -2.91 4.02 2.15
CA LEU A 6 -1.75 4.85 2.53
C LEU A 6 -0.99 5.23 1.26
N VAL A 7 -1.22 6.46 0.81
CA VAL A 7 -0.61 7.01 -0.42
C VAL A 7 0.72 7.70 -0.12
N LEU A 8 1.72 7.43 -0.95
CA LEU A 8 2.90 8.28 -1.11
C LEU A 8 2.47 9.58 -1.82
N THR A 9 2.93 10.73 -1.33
CA THR A 9 2.86 11.98 -2.10
C THR A 9 4.13 12.08 -2.95
N PRO A 10 4.03 12.05 -4.30
CA PRO A 10 5.22 12.15 -5.13
C PRO A 10 5.90 13.51 -5.00
N ASP A 11 7.22 13.54 -5.20
CA ASP A 11 7.92 14.77 -5.58
C ASP A 11 7.87 14.94 -7.11
N LYS A 12 8.33 16.10 -7.59
CA LYS A 12 8.22 16.50 -9.00
C LYS A 12 8.83 15.50 -9.99
N ASP A 13 9.91 14.83 -9.61
CA ASP A 13 10.62 13.87 -10.45
C ASP A 13 9.82 12.56 -10.60
N LEU A 14 9.16 12.12 -9.51
CA LEU A 14 8.25 10.98 -9.54
C LEU A 14 6.90 11.34 -10.16
N GLU A 15 6.36 12.53 -9.88
CA GLU A 15 5.11 13.06 -10.44
C GLU A 15 5.15 13.11 -11.97
N ALA A 16 6.24 13.61 -12.56
CA ALA A 16 6.44 13.64 -14.01
C ALA A 16 6.47 12.25 -14.67
N LEU A 17 7.02 11.23 -13.98
CA LEU A 17 7.03 9.84 -14.46
C LEU A 17 5.63 9.20 -14.35
N ILE A 18 4.89 9.52 -13.29
CA ILE A 18 3.51 9.06 -13.10
C ILE A 18 2.59 9.68 -14.16
N ASP A 19 2.71 10.97 -14.43
CA ASP A 19 1.90 11.68 -15.43
C ASP A 19 2.17 11.15 -16.85
N LEU A 20 3.43 10.84 -17.20
CA LEU A 20 3.76 10.23 -18.49
C LEU A 20 3.00 8.90 -18.71
N ILE A 21 2.93 8.06 -17.67
CA ILE A 21 2.23 6.78 -17.71
C ILE A 21 0.70 6.98 -17.68
N ALA A 22 0.20 7.81 -16.77
CA ALA A 22 -1.23 8.02 -16.54
C ALA A 22 -1.95 8.72 -17.71
N ASN A 23 -1.22 9.49 -18.52
CA ASN A 23 -1.71 10.11 -19.75
C ASN A 23 -1.58 9.21 -21.01
N SER A 24 -0.90 8.05 -20.92
CA SER A 24 -0.74 7.14 -22.08
C SER A 24 -2.07 6.54 -22.56
N SER A 25 -3.04 6.35 -21.66
CA SER A 25 -4.43 6.03 -22.00
C SER A 25 -5.39 6.37 -20.84
N PRO A 26 -6.72 6.42 -21.09
CA PRO A 26 -7.71 6.62 -20.02
C PRO A 26 -7.58 5.62 -18.86
N GLU A 27 -7.25 4.36 -19.17
CA GLU A 27 -7.16 3.24 -18.21
C GLU A 27 -5.76 3.06 -17.59
N ALA A 28 -4.72 3.77 -18.06
CA ALA A 28 -3.34 3.55 -17.60
C ALA A 28 -3.14 4.02 -16.15
N THR A 29 -2.91 3.10 -15.22
CA THR A 29 -2.77 3.37 -13.78
C THR A 29 -1.46 2.81 -13.23
N ILE A 30 -0.91 3.45 -12.19
CA ILE A 30 0.27 2.98 -11.45
C ILE A 30 -0.09 2.10 -10.23
N ASN A 31 -1.37 1.84 -9.98
CA ASN A 31 -1.89 0.98 -8.91
C ASN A 31 -2.80 -0.11 -9.49
N HIS A 32 -3.25 -1.07 -8.69
CA HIS A 32 -4.19 -2.13 -9.12
C HIS A 32 -5.60 -1.62 -9.53
N THR A 33 -5.85 -0.32 -9.50
CA THR A 33 -7.17 0.30 -9.73
C THR A 33 -7.07 1.58 -10.55
N VAL A 34 -8.06 1.79 -11.43
CA VAL A 34 -8.20 3.02 -12.25
C VAL A 34 -8.97 4.14 -11.53
N TYR A 35 -9.36 3.94 -10.26
CA TYR A 35 -10.08 4.94 -9.48
C TYR A 35 -9.32 6.27 -9.42
N PHE A 36 -9.92 7.34 -9.93
CA PHE A 36 -9.26 8.62 -10.23
C PHE A 36 -8.38 9.18 -9.11
N ALA A 37 -8.86 9.16 -7.85
CA ALA A 37 -8.11 9.71 -6.72
C ALA A 37 -6.87 8.89 -6.31
N LEU A 38 -6.73 7.66 -6.83
CA LEU A 38 -5.56 6.78 -6.67
C LEU A 38 -4.79 6.56 -7.98
N LYS A 39 -5.36 6.85 -9.16
CA LYS A 39 -4.74 6.61 -10.48
C LYS A 39 -3.30 7.15 -10.59
N THR A 40 -3.01 8.28 -9.94
CA THR A 40 -1.71 8.97 -9.93
C THR A 40 -1.03 9.05 -8.56
N ARG A 41 -1.48 8.29 -7.56
CA ARG A 41 -0.92 8.33 -6.19
C ARG A 41 -0.40 6.95 -5.77
N PRO A 42 0.92 6.69 -5.74
CA PRO A 42 1.46 5.37 -5.44
C PRO A 42 1.01 4.90 -4.05
N SER A 43 0.41 3.70 -3.97
CA SER A 43 -0.17 3.17 -2.73
C SER A 43 0.30 1.74 -2.49
N PRO A 44 1.32 1.52 -1.63
CA PRO A 44 1.81 0.18 -1.31
C PRO A 44 1.02 -0.52 -0.19
N VAL A 45 0.18 0.20 0.55
CA VAL A 45 -0.62 -0.37 1.64
C VAL A 45 -2.07 0.06 1.48
N PHE A 46 -2.91 -0.91 1.14
CA PHE A 46 -4.36 -0.77 1.17
C PHE A 46 -4.90 -1.21 2.53
N ILE A 47 -6.12 -0.80 2.86
CA ILE A 47 -6.75 -1.09 4.15
C ILE A 47 -8.17 -1.56 3.88
N GLU A 48 -8.52 -2.73 4.42
CA GLU A 48 -9.86 -3.30 4.32
C GLU A 48 -10.44 -3.58 5.70
N THR A 49 -11.62 -3.05 5.97
CA THR A 49 -12.43 -3.43 7.14
C THR A 49 -13.14 -4.75 6.85
N LYS A 50 -13.14 -5.68 7.81
CA LYS A 50 -13.57 -7.07 7.57
C LYS A 50 -14.36 -7.67 8.72
N THR A 51 -15.36 -8.45 8.33
CA THR A 51 -16.04 -9.42 9.19
C THR A 51 -15.41 -10.81 9.01
N ALA A 52 -14.37 -11.09 9.80
CA ALA A 52 -13.81 -12.42 10.05
C ALA A 52 -13.37 -13.30 8.84
N SER A 53 -13.19 -12.75 7.63
CA SER A 53 -12.83 -13.52 6.42
C SER A 53 -11.93 -12.74 5.45
N GLY A 54 -10.77 -13.31 5.05
CA GLY A 54 -9.56 -12.56 4.62
C GLY A 54 -9.11 -12.64 3.14
N ASN A 55 -8.40 -11.59 2.68
CA ASN A 55 -7.69 -11.35 1.38
C ASN A 55 -7.58 -9.80 1.15
N ILE A 56 -6.61 -9.13 0.50
CA ILE A 56 -5.23 -9.40 -0.01
C ILE A 56 -4.42 -8.09 0.20
N GLU A 57 -3.07 -8.11 0.13
CA GLU A 57 -2.17 -6.92 0.06
C GLU A 57 -2.46 -5.72 1.00
N SER A 58 -2.99 -5.97 2.20
CA SER A 58 -3.60 -4.91 3.02
C SER A 58 -3.34 -5.05 4.51
N ALA A 59 -3.54 -3.93 5.21
CA ALA A 59 -3.92 -3.97 6.61
C ALA A 59 -5.39 -4.37 6.73
N ASN A 60 -5.69 -5.41 7.50
CA ASN A 60 -7.08 -5.78 7.81
C ASN A 60 -7.50 -5.19 9.16
N VAL A 61 -8.78 -4.82 9.28
CA VAL A 61 -9.39 -4.45 10.57
C VAL A 61 -10.53 -5.42 10.90
N VAL A 62 -10.38 -6.18 11.99
CA VAL A 62 -11.38 -7.17 12.47
C VAL A 62 -11.57 -6.97 13.97
N ASP A 63 -12.82 -6.77 14.41
CA ASP A 63 -13.18 -6.51 15.82
C ASP A 63 -12.34 -5.42 16.51
N GLY A 64 -11.91 -4.42 15.72
CA GLY A 64 -11.04 -3.33 16.16
C GLY A 64 -9.55 -3.68 16.27
N VAL A 65 -9.15 -4.94 16.11
CA VAL A 65 -7.76 -5.36 15.96
C VAL A 65 -7.29 -5.11 14.53
N TRP A 66 -6.06 -4.64 14.37
CA TRP A 66 -5.45 -4.39 13.07
C TRP A 66 -4.29 -5.37 12.83
N THR A 67 -4.27 -6.01 11.67
CA THR A 67 -3.19 -6.91 11.23
C THR A 67 -2.59 -6.45 9.91
N LEU A 68 -1.31 -6.75 9.67
CA LEU A 68 -0.67 -6.61 8.37
C LEU A 68 -0.46 -7.98 7.71
N MET A 69 -0.62 -7.99 6.39
CA MET A 69 -0.20 -9.07 5.49
C MET A 69 0.83 -8.51 4.50
N PHE A 70 1.82 -9.31 4.09
CA PHE A 70 2.79 -8.89 3.08
C PHE A 70 2.65 -9.70 1.78
N ALA A 71 2.66 -9.02 0.63
CA ALA A 71 2.94 -9.65 -0.65
C ALA A 71 4.46 -9.91 -0.75
N VAL A 72 4.83 -11.11 -1.18
CA VAL A 72 6.23 -11.54 -1.36
C VAL A 72 6.33 -12.24 -2.71
N ASP A 73 7.32 -11.86 -3.53
CA ASP A 73 7.58 -12.52 -4.81
C ASP A 73 8.21 -13.90 -4.55
N GLY A 74 7.58 -14.96 -5.06
CA GLY A 74 7.95 -16.35 -4.79
C GLY A 74 8.85 -16.94 -5.88
N GLU A 75 9.75 -17.85 -5.48
CA GLU A 75 10.65 -18.58 -6.40
C GLU A 75 9.90 -19.40 -7.48
N ASP A 76 8.61 -19.65 -7.27
CA ASP A 76 7.71 -20.35 -8.22
C ASP A 76 6.99 -19.41 -9.22
N ASN A 77 7.49 -18.17 -9.34
CA ASN A 77 6.97 -17.07 -10.17
C ASN A 77 5.51 -16.73 -9.85
N LYS A 78 5.15 -16.69 -8.56
CA LYS A 78 3.85 -16.21 -8.06
C LYS A 78 4.06 -15.31 -6.85
N ILE A 79 3.13 -14.38 -6.66
CA ILE A 79 3.04 -13.62 -5.40
C ILE A 79 2.49 -14.56 -4.32
N HIS A 80 3.25 -14.73 -3.25
CA HIS A 80 2.82 -15.35 -2.00
C HIS A 80 2.31 -14.27 -1.03
N ILE A 81 1.33 -14.61 -0.20
CA ILE A 81 0.87 -13.73 0.88
C ILE A 81 1.36 -14.28 2.22
N PHE A 82 2.19 -13.50 2.91
CA PHE A 82 2.61 -13.76 4.29
C PHE A 82 1.56 -13.14 5.23
N ASP A 83 0.52 -13.91 5.53
CA ASP A 83 -0.43 -13.63 6.60
C ASP A 83 -0.14 -14.56 7.79
N GLN A 84 0.47 -14.00 8.84
CA GLN A 84 0.70 -14.67 10.12
C GLN A 84 0.03 -13.92 11.27
N ASP A 85 -1.13 -13.29 11.03
CA ASP A 85 -1.87 -12.52 12.04
C ASP A 85 -0.94 -11.46 12.72
N MET A 86 -0.19 -10.71 11.90
CA MET A 86 0.80 -9.76 12.42
C MET A 86 0.11 -8.50 12.95
N ARG A 87 -0.36 -8.60 14.19
CA ARG A 87 -1.12 -7.54 14.89
C ARG A 87 -0.26 -6.32 15.15
N ILE A 88 -0.67 -5.18 14.59
CA ILE A 88 -0.02 -3.88 14.74
C ILE A 88 -0.68 -2.97 15.79
N GLY A 89 -1.84 -3.34 16.32
CA GLY A 89 -2.52 -2.62 17.39
C GLY A 89 -4.01 -2.90 17.43
N ASN A 90 -4.76 -2.08 18.18
CA ASN A 90 -6.22 -2.14 18.23
C ASN A 90 -6.84 -0.79 18.60
N SER A 91 -8.05 -0.51 18.11
CA SER A 91 -8.82 0.70 18.44
C SER A 91 -9.62 0.61 19.73
N GLY A 92 -9.68 -0.58 20.37
CA GLY A 92 -10.44 -0.79 21.60
C GLY A 92 -9.73 -0.34 22.89
N THR A 93 -8.43 0.01 22.83
CA THR A 93 -7.63 0.39 24.01
C THR A 93 -6.65 1.51 23.70
N ILE A 94 -6.34 2.34 24.71
CA ILE A 94 -5.34 3.42 24.59
C ILE A 94 -3.96 2.87 24.21
N LEU A 95 -3.55 1.74 24.81
CA LEU A 95 -2.29 1.06 24.44
C LEU A 95 -2.31 0.59 22.99
N GLY A 96 -3.43 0.01 22.54
CA GLY A 96 -3.62 -0.40 21.15
C GLY A 96 -3.54 0.76 20.16
N MET A 97 -4.07 1.93 20.50
CA MET A 97 -3.98 3.13 19.68
C MET A 97 -2.54 3.66 19.58
N TYR A 98 -1.75 3.59 20.66
CA TYR A 98 -0.31 3.91 20.59
C TYR A 98 0.49 2.89 19.78
N GLN A 99 0.12 1.59 19.82
CA GLN A 99 0.71 0.57 18.95
C GLN A 99 0.42 0.89 17.47
N LEU A 100 -0.83 1.25 17.12
CA LEU A 100 -1.20 1.70 15.78
C LEU A 100 -0.40 2.93 15.34
N GLN A 101 -0.26 3.95 16.19
CA GLN A 101 0.55 5.13 15.89
C GLN A 101 2.01 4.77 15.60
N ALA A 102 2.61 3.90 16.41
CA ALA A 102 3.99 3.44 16.21
C ALA A 102 4.13 2.64 14.90
N ALA A 103 3.20 1.73 14.61
CA ALA A 103 3.20 0.94 13.38
C ALA A 103 3.06 1.82 12.13
N PHE A 104 2.08 2.74 12.10
CA PHE A 104 1.94 3.70 11.00
C PHE A 104 3.18 4.58 10.83
N SER A 105 3.86 4.97 11.92
CA SER A 105 5.11 5.73 11.84
C SER A 105 6.23 4.95 11.13
N VAL A 106 6.35 3.64 11.40
CA VAL A 106 7.31 2.75 10.71
C VAL A 106 6.91 2.53 9.25
N ILE A 107 5.62 2.29 8.97
CA ILE A 107 5.11 2.12 7.59
C ILE A 107 5.37 3.38 6.77
N SER A 108 5.04 4.57 7.27
CA SER A 108 5.29 5.83 6.56
C SER A 108 6.78 6.09 6.29
N ALA A 109 7.67 5.72 7.22
CA ALA A 109 9.11 5.83 7.00
C ALA A 109 9.61 4.90 5.87
N TRP A 110 9.06 3.69 5.76
CA TRP A 110 9.33 2.77 4.65
C TRP A 110 8.72 3.24 3.32
N ILE A 111 7.52 3.85 3.36
CA ILE A 111 6.85 4.44 2.18
C ILE A 111 7.70 5.56 1.56
N GLU A 112 8.16 6.52 2.37
CA GLU A 112 8.99 7.65 1.91
C GLU A 112 10.44 7.24 1.58
N GLY A 113 10.92 6.11 2.13
CA GLY A 113 12.24 5.55 1.89
C GLY A 113 12.26 4.52 0.77
N ASP A 114 12.33 3.24 1.15
CA ASP A 114 12.61 2.13 0.23
C ASP A 114 11.56 2.00 -0.88
N PHE A 115 10.28 2.13 -0.56
CA PHE A 115 9.21 2.05 -1.56
C PHE A 115 9.31 3.19 -2.58
N LYS A 116 9.52 4.43 -2.12
CA LYS A 116 9.70 5.61 -2.99
C LYS A 116 10.90 5.45 -3.93
N MET A 117 12.04 4.97 -3.42
CA MET A 117 13.21 4.68 -4.24
C MET A 117 12.95 3.56 -5.25
N TRP A 118 12.24 2.51 -4.84
CA TRP A 118 11.86 1.39 -5.70
C TRP A 118 10.91 1.81 -6.82
N ILE A 119 9.78 2.47 -6.52
CA ILE A 119 8.76 2.84 -7.51
C ILE A 119 9.32 3.84 -8.52
N THR A 120 10.10 4.85 -8.06
CA THR A 120 10.77 5.81 -8.96
C THR A 120 11.69 5.11 -9.96
N ARG A 121 12.42 4.07 -9.53
CA ARG A 121 13.28 3.27 -10.41
C ARG A 121 12.45 2.45 -11.41
N ILE A 122 11.36 1.82 -10.98
CA ILE A 122 10.49 1.02 -11.86
C ILE A 122 9.83 1.90 -12.92
N LEU A 123 9.17 3.00 -12.53
CA LEU A 123 8.49 3.88 -13.48
C LEU A 123 9.48 4.55 -14.45
N ARG A 124 10.67 4.93 -13.98
CA ARG A 124 11.75 5.46 -14.85
C ARG A 124 12.25 4.43 -15.86
N THR A 125 12.22 3.14 -15.53
CA THR A 125 12.61 2.05 -16.45
C THR A 125 11.51 1.77 -17.47
N ALA A 126 10.24 1.91 -17.09
CA ALA A 126 9.07 1.78 -17.97
C ALA A 126 8.79 3.01 -18.84
N SER A 127 9.60 4.07 -18.73
CA SER A 127 9.46 5.35 -19.45
C SER A 127 10.49 5.55 -20.57
N ILE A 128 11.14 4.46 -21.02
CA ILE A 128 12.25 4.44 -22.00
C ILE A 128 11.88 3.45 -23.13
#